data_AF-A0A3P8PHN4-F1
#
_entry.id   AF-A0A3P8PHN4-F1
#
_cell.length_a   1.000
_cell.length_b   1.000
_cell.length_c   1.000
_cell.angle_alpha   90.00
_cell.angle_beta   90.00
_cell.angle_gamma   90.00
#
_symmetry.space_group_name_H-M   'P 1'
#
loop_
_entity.id
_entity.type
_entity.pdbx_description
1 polymer ?
#
loop_
_entity_poly.entity_id
_entity_poly.type
_entity_poly.pdbx_seq_one_letter_code
_entity_poly.pdbx_strand_id
1 'polypeptide(L)'
;GAAHFVDKHRVQLIQRVSNIAPILDELQYKEVIDQEQYDKIRALPTSQDRMRELYSGPLKASAACKDIFYESLLANEKFLVEDLSKK
;
A
#
# COMPACT_ATOMS: atom_id res chain seq x y z
N GLY A 1 -12.84 5.91 16.51
CA GLY A 1 -12.38 4.60 16.00
C GLY A 1 -10.91 4.73 15.69
N ALA A 2 -10.09 3.76 16.10
CA ALA A 2 -8.63 3.87 15.98
C ALA A 2 -8.20 4.14 14.53
N ALA A 3 -7.20 5.02 14.35
CA ALA A 3 -6.58 5.22 13.04
C ALA A 3 -5.89 3.91 12.63
N HIS A 4 -6.18 3.42 11.42
CA HIS A 4 -5.53 2.22 10.89
C HIS A 4 -4.01 2.46 10.76
N PHE A 5 -3.19 1.42 10.94
CA PHE A 5 -1.73 1.52 10.83
C PHE A 5 -1.29 2.21 9.52
N VAL A 6 -1.91 1.78 8.40
CA VAL A 6 -1.71 2.32 7.06
C VAL A 6 -1.99 3.83 6.98
N ASP A 7 -3.02 4.32 7.67
CA ASP A 7 -3.32 5.76 7.70
C ASP A 7 -2.34 6.51 8.61
N LYS A 8 -2.04 5.95 9.80
CA LYS A 8 -1.11 6.53 10.77
C LYS A 8 0.28 6.75 10.17
N HIS A 9 0.75 5.78 9.38
CA HIS A 9 2.09 5.78 8.82
C HIS A 9 2.14 6.15 7.33
N ARG A 10 1.06 6.72 6.77
CA ARG A 10 0.93 7.04 5.34
C ARG A 10 2.16 7.72 4.74
N VAL A 11 2.65 8.79 5.37
CA VAL A 11 3.81 9.55 4.87
C VAL A 11 5.07 8.69 4.83
N GLN A 12 5.28 7.90 5.88
CA GLN A 12 6.46 7.05 5.99
C GLN A 12 6.40 5.89 4.99
N LEU A 13 5.23 5.30 4.79
CA LEU A 13 5.01 4.24 3.81
C LEU A 13 5.20 4.77 2.38
N ILE A 14 4.67 5.95 2.05
CA ILE A 14 4.88 6.59 0.73
C ILE A 14 6.38 6.82 0.46
N GLN A 15 7.14 7.26 1.46
CA GLN A 15 8.54 7.63 1.29
C GLN A 15 9.51 6.44 1.32
N ARG A 16 9.17 5.38 2.05
CA ARG A 16 10.12 4.29 2.37
C ARG A 16 9.84 2.98 1.65
N VAL A 17 8.61 2.75 1.16
CA VAL A 17 8.34 1.59 0.33
C VAL A 17 9.08 1.76 -0.99
N SER A 18 10.07 0.88 -1.20
CA SER A 18 10.91 0.93 -2.39
C SER A 18 10.41 -0.07 -3.44
N ASN A 19 9.96 -1.24 -3.00
CA ASN A 19 9.50 -2.31 -3.88
C ASN A 19 7.99 -2.48 -3.83
N ILE A 20 7.28 -1.66 -4.60
CA ILE A 20 5.82 -1.69 -4.63
C ILE A 20 5.24 -2.73 -5.60
N ALA A 21 6.03 -3.25 -6.54
CA ALA A 21 5.56 -4.22 -7.52
C ALA A 21 4.89 -5.46 -6.89
N PRO A 22 5.53 -6.19 -5.95
CA PRO A 22 4.89 -7.36 -5.36
C PRO A 22 3.68 -7.00 -4.49
N ILE A 23 3.66 -5.80 -3.90
CA ILE A 23 2.50 -5.31 -3.16
C ILE A 23 1.32 -5.08 -4.11
N LEU A 24 1.56 -4.45 -5.27
CA LEU A 24 0.56 -4.28 -6.32
C LEU A 24 0.02 -5.60 -6.85
N ASP A 25 0.91 -6.59 -7.07
CA ASP A 25 0.52 -7.92 -7.54
C ASP A 25 -0.40 -8.62 -6.52
N GLU A 26 -0.07 -8.56 -5.23
CA GLU A 26 -0.92 -9.10 -4.17
C GLU A 26 -2.27 -8.38 -4.06
N LEU A 27 -2.27 -7.05 -4.17
CA LEU A 27 -3.51 -6.27 -4.13
C LEU A 27 -4.43 -6.62 -5.31
N GLN A 28 -3.86 -6.85 -6.50
CA GLN A 28 -4.62 -7.29 -7.66
C GLN A 28 -5.14 -8.72 -7.47
N TYR A 29 -4.30 -9.64 -7.00
CA TYR A 29 -4.69 -11.03 -6.75
C TYR A 29 -5.81 -11.14 -5.71
N LYS A 30 -5.80 -10.28 -4.68
CA LYS A 30 -6.84 -10.21 -3.66
C LYS A 30 -8.03 -9.32 -4.04
N GLU A 31 -8.13 -8.94 -5.32
CA GLU A 31 -9.24 -8.15 -5.90
C GLU A 31 -9.47 -6.80 -5.19
N VAL A 32 -8.41 -6.23 -4.59
CA VAL A 32 -8.45 -4.87 -4.01
C VAL A 32 -8.41 -3.82 -5.11
N ILE A 33 -7.71 -4.12 -6.20
CA ILE A 33 -7.61 -3.31 -7.40
C ILE A 33 -7.94 -4.17 -8.61
N ASP A 34 -8.61 -3.57 -9.59
CA ASP A 34 -8.82 -4.20 -10.89
C ASP A 34 -7.59 -4.05 -11.81
N GLN A 35 -7.66 -4.67 -12.99
CA GLN A 35 -6.59 -4.61 -13.99
C GLN A 35 -6.31 -3.18 -14.48
N GLU A 36 -7.33 -2.34 -14.65
CA GLU A 36 -7.16 -0.96 -15.13
C GLU A 36 -6.41 -0.11 -14.08
N GLN A 37 -6.82 -0.24 -12.81
CA GLN A 37 -6.16 0.40 -11.68
C GLN A 37 -4.72 -0.10 -11.52
N TYR A 38 -4.52 -1.41 -11.62
CA TYR A 38 -3.20 -2.01 -11.58
C TYR A 38 -2.28 -1.42 -12.67
N ASP A 39 -2.72 -1.41 -13.93
CA ASP A 39 -1.92 -0.91 -15.04
C ASP A 39 -1.63 0.59 -14.91
N LYS A 40 -2.64 1.37 -14.48
CA LYS A 40 -2.49 2.81 -14.21
C LYS A 40 -1.45 3.07 -13.14
N ILE A 41 -1.53 2.36 -12.01
CA ILE A 41 -0.58 2.54 -10.91
C ILE A 41 0.81 2.06 -11.37
N ARG A 42 0.91 0.87 -11.96
CA ARG A 42 2.19 0.30 -12.42
C ARG A 42 2.92 1.20 -13.43
N ALA A 43 2.19 1.90 -14.29
CA ALA A 43 2.73 2.83 -15.27
C ALA A 43 3.39 4.09 -14.65
N LEU A 44 3.11 4.42 -13.39
CA LEU A 44 3.71 5.58 -12.74
C LEU A 44 5.24 5.42 -12.58
N PRO A 45 6.01 6.52 -12.68
CA PRO A 45 7.46 6.45 -12.80
C PRO A 45 8.18 6.11 -11.49
N THR A 46 7.63 6.51 -10.34
CA THR A 46 8.29 6.33 -9.04
C THR A 46 7.42 5.51 -8.07
N SER A 47 8.06 4.76 -7.17
CA SER A 47 7.34 4.04 -6.11
C SER A 47 6.51 4.98 -5.22
N GLN A 48 6.97 6.21 -5.02
CA GLN A 48 6.26 7.23 -4.26
C GLN A 48 4.97 7.69 -4.95
N ASP A 49 5.00 7.88 -6.28
CA ASP A 49 3.81 8.22 -7.06
C ASP A 49 2.80 7.08 -7.03
N ARG A 50 3.28 5.84 -7.19
CA ARG A 50 2.45 4.63 -7.11
C ARG A 50 1.75 4.50 -5.76
N MET A 51 2.50 4.70 -4.67
CA MET A 51 1.95 4.71 -3.32
C MET A 51 0.91 5.82 -3.15
N ARG A 52 1.18 7.04 -3.65
CA ARG A 52 0.22 8.15 -3.57
C ARG A 52 -1.09 7.84 -4.27
N GLU A 53 -1.03 7.22 -5.45
CA GLU A 53 -2.22 6.82 -6.21
C GLU A 53 -3.04 5.73 -5.48
N LEU A 54 -2.37 4.73 -4.90
CA LEU A 54 -2.99 3.71 -4.05
C LEU A 54 -3.76 4.32 -2.87
N TYR A 55 -3.15 5.31 -2.20
CA TYR A 55 -3.79 6.03 -1.10
C TYR A 55 -4.95 6.93 -1.54
N SER A 56 -4.93 7.49 -2.76
CA SER A 56 -6.01 8.36 -3.25
C SER A 56 -7.20 7.59 -3.80
N GLY A 57 -7.00 6.36 -4.28
CA GLY A 57 -8.05 5.51 -4.83
C GLY A 57 -8.42 4.34 -3.89
N PRO A 58 -7.91 3.12 -4.13
CA PRO A 58 -8.37 1.88 -3.50
C PRO A 58 -8.36 1.92 -1.96
N LEU A 59 -7.29 2.47 -1.37
CA LEU A 59 -7.13 2.50 0.09
C LEU A 59 -7.97 3.61 0.76
N LYS A 60 -8.55 4.55 0.00
CA LYS A 60 -9.39 5.61 0.55
C LYS A 60 -10.77 5.11 0.95
N ALA A 61 -11.30 4.12 0.22
CA ALA A 61 -12.71 3.76 0.26
C ALA A 61 -13.07 2.66 1.28
N SER A 62 -12.11 1.83 1.72
CA SER A 62 -12.43 0.62 2.48
C SER A 62 -11.37 0.27 3.53
N ALA A 63 -11.82 -0.06 4.75
CA ALA A 63 -10.95 -0.59 5.80
C ALA A 63 -10.38 -1.97 5.43
N ALA A 64 -11.17 -2.84 4.79
CA ALA A 64 -10.72 -4.16 4.36
C ALA A 64 -9.57 -4.05 3.33
N CYS A 65 -9.61 -3.06 2.44
CA CYS A 65 -8.52 -2.80 1.51
C CYS A 65 -7.23 -2.38 2.25
N LYS A 66 -7.36 -1.66 3.37
CA LYS A 66 -6.21 -1.29 4.22
C LYS A 66 -5.65 -2.49 4.99
N ASP A 67 -6.49 -3.40 5.45
CA ASP A 67 -6.06 -4.64 6.11
C ASP A 67 -5.24 -5.49 5.13
N ILE A 68 -5.76 -5.71 3.92
CA ILE A 68 -5.07 -6.46 2.87
C ILE A 68 -3.73 -5.80 2.50
N PHE A 69 -3.72 -4.47 2.34
CA PHE A 69 -2.49 -3.74 2.07
C PHE A 69 -1.47 -3.88 3.21
N TYR A 70 -1.93 -3.88 4.46
CA TYR A 70 -1.08 -4.10 5.61
C TYR A 70 -0.48 -5.52 5.63
N GLU A 71 -1.26 -6.54 5.27
CA GLU A 71 -0.74 -7.90 5.09
C GLU A 71 0.35 -7.95 4.01
N SER A 72 0.15 -7.28 2.88
CA SER A 72 1.14 -7.22 1.80
C SER A 72 2.42 -6.49 2.23
N LEU A 73 2.30 -5.46 3.06
CA LEU A 73 3.45 -4.80 3.69
C LEU A 73 4.18 -5.74 4.65
N LEU A 74 3.48 -6.55 5.43
CA LEU A 74 4.11 -7.55 6.31
C LEU A 74 4.84 -8.65 5.54
N ALA A 75 4.32 -9.04 4.37
CA ALA A 75 4.93 -10.05 3.51
C ALA A 75 6.18 -9.52 2.79
N ASN A 76 6.11 -8.31 2.24
CA ASN A 76 7.13 -7.79 1.32
C ASN A 76 8.09 -6.77 1.95
N GLU A 77 7.65 -6.06 2.99
CA GLU A 77 8.35 -4.93 3.61
C GLU A 77 8.36 -5.09 5.15
N LYS A 78 8.50 -6.33 5.65
CA LYS A 78 8.41 -6.66 7.09
C LYS A 78 9.25 -5.75 7.97
N PHE A 79 10.51 -5.52 7.61
CA PHE A 79 11.43 -4.68 8.39
C PHE A 79 10.96 -3.24 8.49
N LEU A 80 10.35 -2.71 7.42
CA LEU A 80 9.75 -1.38 7.44
C LEU A 80 8.56 -1.35 8.39
N VAL A 81 7.67 -2.35 8.34
CA VAL A 81 6.51 -2.42 9.24
C VAL A 81 6.96 -2.52 10.70
N GLU A 82 7.94 -3.35 11.02
CA GLU A 82 8.50 -3.48 12.36
C GLU A 82 9.12 -2.16 12.87
N ASP A 83 9.85 -1.44 12.02
CA ASP A 83 10.44 -0.14 12.37
C ASP A 83 9.37 0.93 12.62
N LEU A 84 8.31 0.95 11.81
CA LEU A 84 7.20 1.88 11.95
C LEU A 84 6.31 1.56 13.16
N SER A 85 6.18 0.27 13.52
CA SER A 85 5.38 -0.19 14.67
C SER A 85 6.02 0.14 16.01
N LYS A 86 7.34 0.37 16.04
CA LYS A 86 8.08 0.81 17.23
C LYS A 86 7.98 2.32 17.49
N LYS A 87 7.28 3.07 16.62
CA LYS A 87 7.04 4.52 16.71
C LYS A 87 5.60 4.87 17.07
#